data_AF-A0A7V5PET0-F1
#
_entry.id   AF-A0A7V5PET0-F1
#
_cell.length_a   1.000
_cell.length_b   1.000
_cell.length_c   1.000
_cell.angle_alpha   90.00
_cell.angle_beta   90.00
_cell.angle_gamma   90.00
#
_symmetry.space_group_name_H-M   'P 1'
#
loop_
_entity.id
_entity.type
_entity.pdbx_description
1 polymer ?
#
loop_
_entity_poly.entity_id
_entity_poly.type
_entity_poly.pdbx_seq_one_letter_code
_entity_poly.pdbx_strand_id
1 'polypeptide(L)'
;MTLYEEKLYPENYTFKYPKAGEKNAVVRIFVYDPGTGKSTEMKTGAEKYQYIPRIKWTKNPQVLSVIRENRLQNHIEILLADAHSGKTSVVYSEKNK
;
A
#
# COMPACT_ATOMS: atom_id res chain seq x y z
N MET A 1 -21.26 -9.27 -9.29
CA MET A 1 -21.15 -10.65 -9.79
C MET A 1 -22.36 -11.40 -9.30
N THR A 2 -23.07 -12.10 -10.19
CA THR A 2 -24.23 -12.89 -9.79
C THR A 2 -23.77 -14.13 -9.05
N LEU A 3 -24.25 -14.32 -7.82
CA LEU A 3 -24.08 -15.54 -7.04
C LEU A 3 -25.33 -16.39 -7.22
N TYR A 4 -25.16 -17.59 -7.80
CA TYR A 4 -26.28 -18.46 -8.14
C TYR A 4 -26.71 -19.34 -6.95
N GLU A 5 -25.75 -19.87 -6.16
CA GLU A 5 -25.96 -20.62 -4.89
C GLU A 5 -27.10 -21.66 -4.88
N GLU A 6 -27.48 -22.20 -6.05
CA GLU A 6 -28.62 -23.12 -6.23
C GLU A 6 -29.94 -22.62 -5.62
N LYS A 7 -30.07 -21.30 -5.44
CA LYS A 7 -31.30 -20.65 -4.95
C LYS A 7 -32.25 -20.37 -6.11
N LEU A 8 -33.56 -20.36 -5.81
CA LEU A 8 -34.60 -20.01 -6.79
C LEU A 8 -34.40 -18.61 -7.38
N TYR A 9 -33.85 -17.68 -6.59
CA TYR A 9 -33.48 -16.34 -7.01
C TYR A 9 -32.01 -16.07 -6.70
N PRO A 10 -31.20 -15.74 -7.71
CA PRO A 10 -29.80 -15.40 -7.50
C PRO A 10 -29.64 -14.03 -6.83
N GLU A 11 -28.52 -13.85 -6.14
CA GLU A 11 -28.19 -12.59 -5.47
C GLU A 11 -27.05 -11.87 -6.20
N ASN A 12 -27.08 -10.53 -6.15
CA ASN A 12 -26.00 -9.72 -6.69
C ASN A 12 -24.95 -9.44 -5.62
N TYR A 13 -23.75 -10.01 -5.81
CA TYR A 13 -22.57 -9.65 -5.02
C TYR A 13 -21.88 -8.42 -5.60
N THR A 14 -21.87 -7.33 -4.84
CA THR A 14 -21.21 -6.07 -5.22
C THR A 14 -19.94 -5.87 -4.41
N PHE A 15 -18.85 -5.56 -5.09
CA PHE A 15 -17.56 -5.28 -4.47
C PHE A 15 -16.79 -4.23 -5.29
N LYS A 16 -15.78 -3.62 -4.67
CA LYS A 16 -14.95 -2.61 -5.34
C LYS A 16 -13.95 -3.32 -6.26
N TYR A 17 -14.10 -3.13 -7.57
CA TYR A 17 -13.21 -3.69 -8.57
C TYR A 17 -12.88 -2.61 -9.62
N PRO A 18 -11.73 -1.91 -9.48
CA PRO A 18 -11.32 -0.91 -10.45
C PRO A 18 -10.90 -1.59 -11.76
N LYS A 19 -11.58 -1.24 -12.86
CA LYS A 19 -11.18 -1.66 -14.21
C LYS A 19 -9.96 -0.85 -14.68
N ALA A 20 -9.36 -1.24 -15.80
CA ALA A 20 -8.28 -0.48 -16.41
C ALA A 20 -8.71 0.99 -16.63
N GLY A 21 -7.86 1.94 -16.23
CA GLY A 21 -8.15 3.37 -16.26
C GLY A 21 -8.92 3.92 -15.03
N GLU A 22 -9.56 3.05 -14.24
CA GLU A 22 -10.31 3.48 -13.05
C GLU A 22 -9.40 3.81 -11.86
N LYS A 23 -9.93 4.58 -10.92
CA LYS A 23 -9.23 4.98 -9.69
C LYS A 23 -8.97 3.76 -8.81
N ASN A 24 -7.71 3.54 -8.43
CA ASN A 24 -7.39 2.50 -7.44
C ASN A 24 -7.65 2.98 -6.02
N ALA A 25 -7.61 2.03 -5.09
CA ALA A 25 -7.49 2.32 -3.67
C ALA A 25 -6.28 3.23 -3.39
N VAL A 26 -6.45 4.15 -2.46
CA VAL A 26 -5.39 4.99 -1.92
C VAL A 26 -4.83 4.26 -0.71
N VAL A 27 -3.59 3.76 -0.82
CA VAL A 27 -2.96 2.96 0.23
C VAL A 27 -2.10 3.86 1.11
N ARG A 28 -2.26 3.74 2.43
CA ARG A 28 -1.46 4.42 3.47
C ARG A 28 -0.94 3.37 4.44
N ILE A 29 0.27 3.57 4.96
CA ILE A 29 0.88 2.66 5.93
C ILE A 29 0.87 3.34 7.29
N PHE A 30 0.44 2.62 8.32
CA PHE A 30 0.52 3.05 9.70
C PHE A 30 1.32 2.03 10.52
N VAL A 31 2.19 2.53 11.38
CA VAL A 31 2.80 1.74 12.46
C VAL A 31 2.05 2.07 13.75
N TYR A 32 1.48 1.05 14.37
CA TYR A 32 0.78 1.18 15.65
C TYR A 32 1.69 0.73 16.80
N ASP A 33 1.83 1.58 17.81
CA ASP A 33 2.53 1.27 19.05
C ASP A 33 1.51 0.90 20.15
N PRO A 34 1.46 -0.37 20.60
CA PRO A 34 0.52 -0.79 21.62
C PRO A 34 0.84 -0.24 23.03
N GLY A 35 2.08 0.17 23.29
CA GLY A 35 2.47 0.74 24.58
C GLY A 35 2.00 2.18 24.77
N THR A 36 1.98 2.96 23.68
CA THR A 36 1.49 4.36 23.71
C THR A 36 0.09 4.54 23.13
N GLY A 37 -0.45 3.52 22.44
CA GLY A 37 -1.73 3.58 21.73
C GLY A 37 -1.72 4.47 20.47
N LYS A 38 -0.53 4.85 19.97
CA LYS A 38 -0.39 5.80 18.86
C LYS A 38 -0.18 5.09 17.53
N SER A 39 -0.82 5.61 16.48
CA SER A 39 -0.59 5.22 15.08
C SER A 39 0.20 6.30 14.35
N THR A 40 1.39 5.98 13.87
CA THR A 40 2.22 6.88 13.06
C THR A 40 2.10 6.50 11.58
N GLU A 41 1.74 7.46 10.73
CA GLU A 41 1.70 7.26 9.28
C GLU A 41 3.12 7.31 8.67
N MET A 42 3.46 6.32 7.84
CA MET A 42 4.70 6.35 7.06
C MET A 42 4.49 7.16 5.78
N LYS A 43 5.32 8.19 5.57
CA LYS A 43 5.16 9.16 4.48
C LYS A 43 5.68 8.62 3.15
N THR A 44 4.84 7.94 2.37
CA THR A 44 5.25 7.30 1.10
C THR A 44 5.32 8.23 -0.11
N GLY A 45 5.30 9.56 0.08
CA GLY A 45 5.36 10.56 -1.00
C GLY A 45 3.99 11.14 -1.38
N ALA A 46 3.99 12.08 -2.33
CA ALA A 46 2.79 12.84 -2.72
C ALA A 46 1.87 12.08 -3.71
N GLU A 47 2.38 11.07 -4.40
CA GLU A 47 1.61 10.32 -5.40
C GLU A 47 0.53 9.46 -4.74
N LYS A 48 -0.74 9.80 -5.04
CA LYS A 48 -1.91 9.22 -4.36
C LYS A 48 -2.29 7.82 -4.83
N TYR A 49 -2.10 7.53 -6.12
CA TYR A 49 -2.50 6.26 -6.75
C TYR A 49 -1.30 5.37 -7.09
N GLN A 50 -0.24 5.50 -6.31
CA GLN A 50 0.90 4.58 -6.30
C GLN A 50 0.51 3.21 -5.74
N TYR A 51 1.31 2.20 -6.03
CA TYR A 51 1.20 0.88 -5.44
C TYR A 51 2.19 0.73 -4.29
N ILE A 52 1.80 -0.01 -3.26
CA ILE A 52 2.66 -0.45 -2.16
C ILE A 52 2.56 -1.97 -2.11
N PRO A 53 3.31 -2.70 -2.96
CA PRO A 53 3.18 -4.15 -3.05
C PRO A 53 3.77 -4.90 -1.86
N ARG A 54 4.69 -4.28 -1.09
CA ARG A 54 5.35 -4.95 0.04
C ARG A 54 5.81 -3.97 1.11
N ILE A 55 5.67 -4.40 2.36
CA ILE A 55 6.33 -3.83 3.52
C ILE A 55 7.07 -4.95 4.28
N LYS A 56 8.20 -4.62 4.91
CA LYS A 56 8.96 -5.57 5.70
C LYS A 56 9.78 -4.85 6.76
N TRP A 57 9.69 -5.30 8.01
CA TRP A 57 10.62 -4.84 9.05
C TRP A 57 12.05 -5.21 8.70
N THR A 58 12.97 -4.26 8.90
CA THR A 58 14.40 -4.55 8.77
C THR A 58 14.89 -5.28 10.03
N LYS A 59 16.20 -5.57 10.10
CA LYS A 59 16.82 -6.05 11.34
C LYS A 59 16.76 -5.01 12.48
N ASN A 60 16.60 -3.72 12.12
CA ASN A 60 16.33 -2.66 13.10
C ASN A 60 14.81 -2.55 13.30
N PRO A 61 14.28 -2.78 14.52
CA PRO A 61 12.84 -2.72 14.79
C PRO A 61 12.23 -1.32 14.65
N GLN A 62 13.05 -0.27 14.56
CA GLN A 62 12.60 1.10 14.34
C GLN A 62 12.51 1.48 12.85
N VAL A 63 12.90 0.58 11.95
CA VAL A 63 12.98 0.86 10.51
C VAL A 63 12.15 -0.15 9.72
N LEU A 64 11.13 0.36 9.04
CA LEU A 64 10.28 -0.38 8.12
C LEU A 64 10.74 -0.16 6.69
N SER A 65 11.01 -1.23 5.96
CA SER A 65 11.23 -1.17 4.52
C SER A 65 9.89 -1.19 3.78
N VAL A 66 9.76 -0.32 2.78
CA VAL A 66 8.56 -0.17 1.96
C VAL A 66 8.97 -0.23 0.49
N ILE A 67 8.31 -1.06 -0.30
CA ILE A 67 8.44 -1.04 -1.76
C ILE A 67 7.27 -0.21 -2.29
N ARG A 68 7.55 0.79 -3.14
CA ARG A 68 6.52 1.53 -3.88
C ARG A 68 6.75 1.46 -5.38
N GLU A 69 5.67 1.51 -6.13
CA GLU A 69 5.69 1.64 -7.59
C GLU A 69 4.73 2.73 -8.07
N ASN A 70 5.12 3.41 -9.15
CA ASN A 70 4.23 4.37 -9.80
C ASN A 70 3.07 3.68 -10.53
N ARG A 71 2.07 4.47 -10.95
CA ARG A 71 0.87 3.94 -11.61
C ARG A 71 1.16 3.19 -12.91
N LEU A 72 2.20 3.59 -13.64
CA LEU A 72 2.64 2.98 -14.89
C LEU A 72 3.42 1.67 -14.67
N GLN A 73 3.79 1.34 -13.42
CA GLN A 73 4.57 0.15 -13.07
C GLN A 73 5.91 0.07 -13.83
N ASN A 74 6.57 1.22 -14.02
CA ASN A 74 7.88 1.31 -14.67
C ASN A 74 8.94 2.02 -13.81
N HIS A 75 8.58 2.42 -12.59
CA HIS A 75 9.49 3.00 -11.61
C HIS A 75 9.22 2.38 -10.24
N ILE A 76 10.19 1.61 -9.75
CA ILE A 76 10.17 0.97 -8.44
C ILE A 76 11.17 1.66 -7.52
N GLU A 77 10.77 1.87 -6.26
CA GLU A 77 11.64 2.41 -5.23
C GLU A 77 11.49 1.61 -3.93
N ILE A 78 12.62 1.43 -3.24
CA ILE A 78 12.64 0.90 -1.87
C ILE A 78 12.91 2.07 -0.94
N LEU A 79 11.99 2.28 0.00
CA LEU A 79 12.10 3.27 1.06
C LEU A 79 12.46 2.60 2.38
N LEU A 80 13.18 3.31 3.23
CA LEU A 80 13.28 3.05 4.66
C LEU A 80 12.47 4.11 5.39
N ALA A 81 11.52 3.66 6.21
CA ALA A 81 10.64 4.50 7.00
C ALA A 81 10.99 4.37 8.49
N ASP A 82 11.16 5.50 9.15
CA ASP A 82 11.32 5.59 10.59
C ASP A 82 9.96 5.41 11.28
N ALA A 83 9.84 4.36 12.10
CA ALA A 83 8.58 3.95 12.72
C ALA A 83 7.99 4.99 13.68
N HIS A 84 8.84 5.83 14.29
CA HIS A 84 8.42 6.80 15.29
C HIS A 84 7.91 8.11 14.65
N SER A 85 8.64 8.63 13.66
CA SER A 85 8.38 9.92 13.01
C SER A 85 7.63 9.81 11.68
N GLY A 86 7.59 8.62 11.08
CA GLY A 86 7.01 8.37 9.77
C GLY A 86 7.81 8.94 8.60
N LYS A 87 8.98 9.54 8.85
CA LYS A 87 9.85 10.05 7.79
C LYS A 87 10.42 8.88 6.98
N THR A 88 10.54 9.07 5.67
CA THR A 88 11.08 8.05 4.77
C THR A 88 12.26 8.59 3.98
N SER A 89 13.21 7.72 3.65
CA SER A 89 14.25 7.97 2.65
C SER A 89 14.27 6.87 1.60
N VAL A 90 14.60 7.22 0.36
CA VAL A 90 14.78 6.24 -0.72
C VAL A 90 16.18 5.68 -0.63
N VAL A 91 16.30 4.34 -0.62
CA VAL A 91 17.58 3.62 -0.59
C VAL A 91 17.88 2.87 -1.88
N TYR A 92 16.86 2.65 -2.71
CA TYR A 92 17.00 2.06 -4.03
C TYR A 92 15.94 2.63 -4.96
N SER A 93 16.31 2.86 -6.22
CA SER A 93 15.41 3.33 -7.27
C SER A 93 15.82 2.72 -8.60
N GLU A 94 14.86 2.14 -9.31
CA GLU A 94 15.05 1.58 -10.65
C GLU A 94 13.93 2.03 -11.57
N LYS A 95 14.30 2.38 -12.81
CA LYS A 95 13.36 2.77 -13.86
C LYS A 95 13.61 1.92 -15.09
N ASN A 96 12.53 1.42 -15.69
CA ASN A 96 12.58 0.78 -16.99
C ASN A 96 11.95 1.69 -18.05
N LYS A 97 12.47 1.62 -19.27
CA LYS A 97 11.96 2.35 -20.44
C LYS A 97 10.95 1.51 -21.19
#